data_AF-A0ABD0RDK8-F1
#
_entry.id   AF-A0ABD0RDK8-F1
#
_cell.length_a   1.000
_cell.length_b   1.000
_cell.length_c   1.000
_cell.angle_alpha   90.00
_cell.angle_beta   90.00
_cell.angle_gamma   90.00
#
_symmetry.space_group_name_H-M   'P 1'
#
loop_
_entity.id
_entity.type
_entity.pdbx_description
1 polymer ?
#
loop_
_entity_poly.entity_id
_entity_poly.type
_entity_poly.pdbx_seq_one_letter_code
_entity_poly.pdbx_strand_id
1 'polypeptide(L)' 'SVLEGSSVTLICSSDANPAVLNYTWSRESEGQLEQLQTGDTLTFNRTNLKHRGWYHCTAQNQHGSQNSSVMLDI' A
#
# COMPACT_ATOMS: atom_id res chain seq x y z
N SER A 1 -8.09 -8.59 -9.85
CA SER A 1 -7.38 -8.93 -11.10
C SER A 1 -7.11 -7.65 -11.87
N VAL A 2 -5.90 -7.52 -12.40
CA VAL A 2 -5.37 -6.32 -13.04
C VAL A 2 -4.60 -6.77 -14.27
N LEU A 3 -4.88 -6.22 -15.44
CA LEU A 3 -4.20 -6.66 -16.66
C LEU A 3 -2.68 -6.42 -16.58
N GLU A 4 -1.87 -7.40 -16.98
CA GLU A 4 -0.42 -7.23 -17.13
C GLU A 4 -0.09 -6.07 -18.09
N GLY A 5 0.91 -5.27 -17.73
CA GLY A 5 1.33 -4.08 -18.49
C GLY A 5 0.43 -2.86 -18.30
N SER A 6 -0.67 -2.96 -17.54
CA SER A 6 -1.51 -1.81 -17.20
C SER A 6 -0.90 -0.95 -16.09
N SER A 7 -1.42 0.27 -15.94
CA SER A 7 -1.08 1.15 -14.82
C SER A 7 -2.13 1.00 -13.73
N VAL A 8 -1.68 0.82 -12.48
CA VAL A 8 -2.54 0.74 -11.30
C VAL A 8 -2.03 1.66 -10.21
N THR A 9 -2.97 2.34 -9.55
CA THR A 9 -2.70 3.15 -8.36
C THR A 9 -3.52 2.60 -7.20
N LEU A 10 -2.82 2.19 -6.15
CA LEU A 10 -3.41 1.88 -4.85
C LEU A 10 -3.51 3.17 -4.05
N ILE A 11 -4.65 3.40 -3.42
CA ILE A 11 -4.93 4.59 -2.60
C ILE A 11 -5.25 4.13 -1.19
N CYS A 12 -4.61 4.77 -0.23
CA CYS A 12 -4.85 4.56 1.18
C CYS A 12 -5.44 5.83 1.78
N SER A 13 -6.58 5.68 2.43
CA SER A 13 -7.28 6.77 3.10
C SER A 13 -7.65 6.37 4.51
N SER A 14 -7.68 7.33 5.42
CA SER A 14 -8.07 7.11 6.81
C SER A 14 -8.82 8.32 7.36
N ASP A 15 -9.91 8.05 8.07
CA ASP A 15 -10.74 9.06 8.74
C ASP A 15 -10.21 9.41 10.15
N ALA A 16 -8.89 9.41 10.32
CA ALA A 16 -8.26 9.62 11.62
C ALA A 16 -8.53 11.04 12.17
N ASN A 17 -8.84 11.12 13.46
CA ASN A 17 -8.97 12.40 14.19
C ASN A 17 -8.00 12.41 15.39
N PRO A 18 -6.96 13.25 15.39
CA PRO A 18 -6.57 14.19 14.35
C PRO A 18 -6.04 13.48 13.09
N ALA A 19 -5.93 14.27 12.03
CA ALA A 19 -5.56 13.83 10.69
C ALA A 19 -4.27 13.00 10.69
N VAL A 20 -4.20 12.09 9.72
CA VAL A 20 -3.00 11.26 9.49
C VAL A 20 -1.80 12.16 9.22
N LEU A 21 -0.71 11.88 9.93
CA LEU A 21 0.57 12.56 9.78
C LEU A 21 1.44 11.89 8.71
N ASN A 22 1.37 10.56 8.61
CA ASN A 22 2.15 9.80 7.64
C ASN A 22 1.42 8.55 7.16
N TYR A 23 1.62 8.24 5.88
CA TYR A 23 1.20 6.99 5.26
C TYR A 23 2.44 6.24 4.78
N THR A 24 2.50 4.95 5.08
CA THR A 24 3.60 4.08 4.69
C THR A 24 3.06 2.86 3.96
N TRP A 25 3.55 2.62 2.75
CA TRP A 25 3.27 1.42 1.99
C TRP A 25 4.38 0.40 2.18
N SER A 26 3.99 -0.84 2.48
CA SER A 26 4.87 -1.99 2.61
C SER A 26 4.34 -3.16 1.79
N ARG A 27 5.22 -4.06 1.37
CA ARG A 27 4.86 -5.31 0.71
C ARG A 27 5.22 -6.48 1.60
N GLU A 28 4.35 -7.49 1.63
CA GLU A 28 4.68 -8.75 2.26
C GLU A 28 5.56 -9.60 1.34
N SER A 29 6.74 -9.97 1.84
CA SER A 29 7.72 -10.82 1.17
C SER A 29 8.29 -11.80 2.20
N GLU A 30 8.13 -13.10 1.97
CA GLU A 30 8.64 -14.18 2.85
C GLU A 30 8.26 -14.02 4.35
N GLY A 31 7.05 -13.51 4.62
CA GLY A 31 6.56 -13.27 5.98
C GLY A 31 7.13 -12.02 6.65
N GLN A 32 7.86 -11.18 5.91
CA GLN A 32 8.34 -9.88 6.35
C GLN A 32 7.66 -8.75 5.57
N LEU A 33 7.49 -7.61 6.22
CA LEU A 33 6.98 -6.38 5.59
C LEU A 33 8.15 -5.51 5.15
N GLU A 34 8.36 -5.41 3.85
CA GLU A 34 9.34 -4.52 3.25
C GLU A 34 8.70 -3.19 2.93
N GLN A 35 9.21 -2.09 3.50
CA GLN A 35 8.73 -0.76 3.19
C GLN A 35 9.08 -0.39 1.74
N LEU A 36 8.07 0.03 0.98
CA LEU A 36 8.22 0.45 -0.41
C LEU A 36 8.36 1.97 -0.52
N GLN A 37 7.41 2.71 0.04
CA GLN A 37 7.38 4.17 -0.02
C GLN A 37 6.50 4.79 1.06
N THR A 38 6.61 6.11 1.19
CA THR A 38 5.71 6.94 2.01
C THR A 38 4.79 7.74 1.10
N GLY A 39 3.56 7.95 1.53
CA GLY A 39 2.52 8.62 0.75
C GLY A 39 1.20 7.86 0.80
N ASP A 40 0.10 8.57 0.57
CA ASP A 40 -1.25 8.03 0.51
C ASP A 40 -1.49 7.16 -0.74
N THR A 41 -0.59 7.23 -1.74
CA THR A 41 -0.73 6.50 -3.00
C THR A 41 0.49 5.64 -3.33
N LEU A 42 0.25 4.51 -4.00
CA LEU A 42 1.27 3.61 -4.53
C LEU A 42 0.93 3.28 -5.99
N THR A 43 1.71 3.81 -6.92
CA THR A 43 1.46 3.69 -8.37
C THR A 43 2.46 2.76 -9.05
N PHE A 44 1.94 1.82 -9.82
CA PHE A 44 2.68 0.94 -10.73
C PHE A 44 2.34 1.30 -12.16
N ASN A 45 3.26 1.93 -12.89
CA ASN A 45 3.01 2.36 -14.28
C ASN A 45 2.87 1.20 -15.27
N ARG A 46 3.54 0.06 -15.00
CA ARG A 46 3.44 -1.19 -15.76
C ARG A 46 3.47 -2.36 -14.79
N THR A 47 2.32 -2.97 -14.58
CA THR A 47 2.17 -4.17 -13.76
C THR A 47 2.77 -5.39 -14.46
N ASN A 48 3.28 -6.35 -13.69
CA ASN A 48 3.81 -7.63 -14.17
C ASN A 48 3.60 -8.68 -13.07
N LEU A 49 3.72 -9.97 -13.39
CA LEU A 49 3.49 -11.04 -12.41
C LEU A 49 4.35 -10.94 -11.12
N LYS A 50 5.49 -10.23 -11.15
CA LYS A 50 6.32 -9.99 -9.95
C LYS A 50 5.74 -8.94 -9.02
N HIS A 51 4.81 -8.10 -9.48
CA HIS A 51 4.07 -7.16 -8.64
C HIS A 51 2.86 -7.82 -7.95
N ARG A 52 2.57 -9.09 -8.23
CA ARG A 52 1.53 -9.82 -7.51
C ARG A 52 1.92 -10.00 -6.04
N GLY A 53 0.99 -9.76 -5.12
CA GLY A 53 1.21 -9.99 -3.70
C GLY A 53 0.39 -9.10 -2.78
N TRP A 54 0.63 -9.25 -1.48
CA TRP A 54 -0.02 -8.44 -0.45
C TRP A 54 0.72 -7.12 -0.21
N TYR A 55 -0.05 -6.05 -0.24
CA TYR A 55 0.40 -4.69 0.04
C TYR A 55 -0.32 -4.18 1.28
N HIS A 56 0.44 -3.54 2.15
CA HIS A 56 -0.02 -3.01 3.42
C HIS A 56 0.18 -1.50 3.42
N CYS A 57 -0.87 -0.76 3.71
CA CYS A 57 -0.76 0.65 4.04
C CYS A 57 -0.89 0.82 5.55
N THR A 58 0.06 1.54 6.15
CA THR A 58 0.01 1.98 7.54
C THR A 58 -0.26 3.48 7.58
N ALA A 59 -1.39 3.87 8.15
CA ALA A 59 -1.75 5.25 8.41
C ALA A 59 -1.44 5.58 9.88
N GLN A 60 -0.59 6.58 10.11
CA GLN A 60 -0.15 6.96 11.45
C GLN A 60 -0.56 8.40 11.80
N ASN A 61 -1.14 8.59 12.98
CA ASN A 61 -1.39 9.89 13.58
C ASN A 61 -0.73 9.98 14.97
N GLN A 62 -0.96 11.09 15.68
CA GLN A 62 -0.37 11.31 17.01
C GLN A 62 -0.84 10.31 18.09
N HIS A 63 -1.96 9.61 17.87
CA HIS A 63 -2.52 8.67 18.83
C HIS A 63 -2.13 7.21 18.53
N GLY A 64 -1.63 6.92 17.34
CA GLY A 64 -1.20 5.58 16.97
C GLY A 64 -1.20 5.36 15.47
N SER A 65 -1.24 4.09 15.07
CA SER A 65 -1.24 3.66 13.68
C SER A 65 -2.28 2.58 13.43
N GLN A 66 -2.87 2.60 12.23
CA GLN A 66 -3.69 1.51 11.71
C GLN A 66 -3.17 1.03 10.38
N ASN A 67 -3.34 -0.26 10.13
CA ASN A 67 -2.83 -0.93 8.95
C ASN A 67 -4.00 -1.53 8.16
N SER A 68 -3.97 -1.37 6.84
CA SER A 68 -4.92 -2.02 5.93
C SER A 68 -4.14 -2.79 4.88
N SER A 69 -4.67 -3.94 4.46
CA SER A 69 -3.99 -4.88 3.56
C SER A 69 -4.83 -5.12 2.31
N VAL A 70 -4.18 -5.16 1.15
CA VAL A 70 -4.83 -5.45 -0.14
C VAL A 70 -3.98 -6.42 -0.95
N MET A 71 -4.60 -7.44 -1.53
CA MET A 71 -3.94 -8.34 -2.49
C MET A 71 -4.01 -7.71 -3.87
N LEU A 72 -2.85 -7.40 -4.45
CA LEU A 72 -2.75 -7.06 -5.86
C LEU A 72 -2.65 -8.36 -6.66
N ASP A 73 -3.72 -8.70 -7.34
CA ASP A 73 -3.80 -9.83 -8.26
C ASP A 73 -3.76 -9.32 -9.69
N ILE A 74 -2.80 -9.81 -10.48
CA ILE A 74 -2.50 -9.40 -11.87
C ILE A 74 -3.00 -10.50 -12.79
#